data_AF-A0A6H1KS19-F1
#
_entry.id   AF-A0A6H1KS19-F1
#
_cell.length_a   1.000
_cell.length_b   1.000
_cell.length_c   1.000
_cell.angle_alpha   90.00
_cell.angle_beta   90.00
_cell.angle_gamma   90.00
#
_symmetry.space_group_name_H-M   'P 1'
#
loop_
_entity.id
_entity.type
_entity.pdbx_description
1 polymer ?
#
loop_
_entity_poly.entity_id
_entity_poly.type
_entity_poly.pdbx_seq_one_letter_code
_entity_poly.pdbx_strand_id
1 'polypeptide(L)'
;MRRRRSASSRLHSPHPAGPARRLAQALLSVAAAIGLLVTALVGLPGVAQAAGSQPCDIYAGAGTPCVAAHSTTRALFSAYNGPLYQVTRASDGASTDIGPLSAGGYADAGRQDTFCANTTCSISKVYDQTSRHNDLFPGPAGTAGMGADRGADASELSVTAGGHKVYGIWISPGVGYRSHGAASGVAVGGQPEGAYMVASGTHVGSACCFDYGNAESTPADTGNGHMDAVSIATTCYFAPCSGSGPWVEADLENGMFQGDNGSNTANKGNNSTYVTAVLKNNGQTTYALKGGNSQSGGLTTWWDGALPSRGGYRPMQQEGGIILGTGGDNSNWNMGTFFEGVMVAGYPTDAAENAVQANIVSVGYSGQTNVPNGPQGTITGPGGQCVDVSADDTGVNGAAVGLWNCQSYAEDQHWTHNAGGSLGTIGRCLDIIGNGTANGTQVELWDCNGAGGQIWQQQADGSLLNPQSGRCLDSPDGATANGTRLRVWDCNGSTAQKFALG
;
A
#
# COMPACT_ATOMS: atom_id res chain seq x y z
N MET A 1 -3.69 -63.27 88.56
CA MET A 1 -2.51 -64.14 88.34
C MET A 1 -2.22 -64.22 86.85
N ARG A 2 -0.93 -64.02 86.48
CA ARG A 2 -0.20 -64.54 85.29
C ARG A 2 -0.77 -64.22 83.88
N ARG A 3 -0.04 -63.44 83.06
CA ARG A 3 1.07 -63.88 82.14
C ARG A 3 0.56 -64.89 81.09
N ARG A 4 0.89 -64.89 79.79
CA ARG A 4 1.89 -64.25 78.90
C ARG A 4 1.52 -64.72 77.46
N ARG A 5 1.59 -63.87 76.42
CA ARG A 5 2.59 -63.87 75.30
C ARG A 5 2.72 -65.20 74.52
N SER A 6 2.38 -65.28 73.22
CA SER A 6 3.24 -65.04 72.01
C SER A 6 3.25 -66.35 71.19
N ALA A 7 3.37 -66.49 69.85
CA ALA A 7 3.70 -65.64 68.70
C ALA A 7 3.14 -66.33 67.40
N SER A 8 2.74 -65.55 66.39
CA SER A 8 3.38 -65.40 65.06
C SER A 8 3.20 -66.53 64.02
N SER A 9 2.54 -66.23 62.88
CA SER A 9 3.20 -66.09 61.56
C SER A 9 2.18 -65.84 60.43
N ARG A 10 2.65 -65.15 59.39
CA ARG A 10 1.92 -64.55 58.26
C ARG A 10 1.56 -65.59 57.19
N LEU A 11 0.49 -65.35 56.43
CA LEU A 11 0.54 -65.06 54.97
C LEU A 11 -0.87 -65.07 54.33
N HIS A 12 -0.98 -64.27 53.26
CA HIS A 12 -2.03 -64.17 52.22
C HIS A 12 -3.20 -63.18 52.42
N SER A 13 -3.06 -62.03 51.75
CA SER A 13 -4.15 -61.22 51.15
C SER A 13 -4.75 -61.95 49.92
N PRO A 14 -5.84 -61.50 49.24
CA PRO A 14 -6.50 -60.19 49.35
C PRO A 14 -8.05 -60.11 49.20
N HIS A 15 -8.54 -58.88 49.42
CA HIS A 15 -9.70 -58.16 48.86
C HIS A 15 -11.14 -58.29 49.39
N PRO A 16 -11.89 -57.16 49.41
CA PRO A 16 -13.02 -56.92 50.29
C PRO A 16 -14.37 -56.81 49.57
N ALA A 17 -15.43 -56.92 50.37
CA ALA A 17 -16.83 -56.82 50.02
C ALA A 17 -17.25 -55.46 49.41
N GLY A 18 -18.07 -55.50 48.37
CA GLY A 18 -18.77 -54.33 47.81
C GLY A 18 -20.11 -54.06 48.50
N PRO A 19 -20.45 -52.80 48.81
CA PRO A 19 -21.79 -52.40 49.23
C PRO A 19 -22.50 -51.63 48.12
N ALA A 20 -23.27 -52.33 47.29
CA ALA A 20 -24.20 -51.73 46.34
C ALA A 20 -25.51 -51.33 47.04
N ARG A 21 -25.53 -50.19 47.75
CA ARG A 21 -26.80 -49.51 48.15
C ARG A 21 -26.69 -48.08 48.69
N ARG A 22 -25.59 -47.36 48.43
CA ARG A 22 -25.44 -45.94 48.80
C ARG A 22 -24.79 -45.07 47.72
N LEU A 23 -25.23 -45.20 46.46
CA LEU A 23 -24.74 -44.41 45.33
C LEU A 23 -25.85 -43.87 44.41
N ALA A 24 -27.10 -43.85 44.85
CA ALA A 24 -28.23 -43.32 44.07
C ALA A 24 -28.76 -41.95 44.55
N GLN A 25 -28.19 -41.36 45.61
CA GLN A 25 -28.67 -40.09 46.19
C GLN A 25 -27.63 -38.98 46.23
N ALA A 26 -26.45 -39.18 45.61
CA ALA A 26 -25.40 -38.15 45.49
C ALA A 26 -25.16 -37.69 44.04
N LEU A 27 -26.07 -38.01 43.10
CA LEU A 27 -25.91 -37.70 41.67
C LEU A 27 -27.03 -36.83 41.07
N LEU A 28 -27.96 -36.30 41.89
CA LEU A 28 -28.97 -35.35 41.41
C LEU A 28 -28.81 -33.92 41.94
N SER A 29 -27.85 -33.69 42.83
CA SER A 29 -27.47 -32.35 43.31
C SER A 29 -26.28 -31.73 42.54
N VAL A 30 -25.72 -32.42 41.54
CA VAL A 30 -24.73 -31.86 40.60
C VAL A 30 -25.37 -31.43 39.28
N ALA A 31 -26.57 -31.95 38.94
CA ALA A 31 -27.30 -31.54 37.74
C ALA A 31 -28.01 -30.18 37.88
N ALA A 32 -28.28 -29.71 39.11
CA ALA A 32 -28.91 -28.41 39.36
C ALA A 32 -27.89 -27.24 39.44
N ALA A 33 -26.59 -27.52 39.55
CA ALA A 33 -25.53 -26.49 39.56
C ALA A 33 -24.90 -26.27 38.16
N ILE A 34 -25.17 -27.16 37.20
CA ILE A 34 -24.69 -27.02 35.81
C ILE A 34 -25.76 -26.38 34.91
N GLY A 35 -27.04 -26.43 35.30
CA GLY A 35 -28.15 -25.78 34.57
C GLY A 35 -28.34 -24.29 34.85
N LEU A 36 -27.64 -23.71 35.83
CA LEU A 36 -27.76 -22.30 36.22
C LEU A 36 -26.49 -21.45 35.93
N LEU A 37 -25.56 -21.99 35.14
CA LEU A 37 -24.40 -21.27 34.61
C LEU A 37 -24.47 -21.06 33.09
N VAL A 38 -25.56 -21.47 32.43
CA VAL A 38 -25.74 -21.35 30.97
C VAL A 38 -26.73 -20.23 30.58
N THR A 39 -27.38 -19.55 31.54
CA THR A 39 -28.37 -18.49 31.27
C THR A 39 -28.03 -17.11 31.82
N ALA A 40 -26.78 -16.88 32.23
CA ALA A 40 -26.27 -15.55 32.62
C ALA A 40 -25.20 -14.98 31.66
N LEU A 41 -25.10 -15.52 30.44
CA LEU A 41 -24.54 -14.79 29.29
C LEU A 41 -25.68 -14.01 28.61
N VAL A 42 -26.35 -13.15 29.39
CA VAL A 42 -27.15 -12.06 28.84
C VAL A 42 -26.14 -11.05 28.29
N GLY A 43 -26.25 -10.79 27.00
CA GLY A 43 -25.27 -10.08 26.20
C GLY A 43 -24.79 -8.76 26.82
N LEU A 44 -23.48 -8.66 26.97
CA LEU A 44 -22.79 -7.46 26.52
C LEU A 44 -23.18 -7.24 25.04
N PRO A 45 -23.29 -5.99 24.54
CA PRO A 45 -23.49 -5.77 23.12
C PRO A 45 -22.20 -6.14 22.39
N GLY A 46 -21.93 -7.44 22.26
CA GLY A 46 -21.24 -7.95 21.10
C GLY A 46 -22.18 -7.64 19.96
N VAL A 47 -21.89 -6.56 19.25
CA VAL A 47 -22.46 -6.29 17.94
C VAL A 47 -22.44 -7.60 17.19
N ALA A 48 -23.62 -8.15 16.93
CA ALA A 48 -23.78 -9.15 15.90
C ALA A 48 -23.34 -8.45 14.61
N GLN A 49 -22.05 -8.55 14.28
CA GLN A 49 -21.54 -8.11 13.00
C GLN A 49 -22.35 -8.86 11.96
N ALA A 50 -23.18 -8.14 11.22
CA ALA A 50 -23.85 -8.68 10.07
C ALA A 50 -22.74 -9.16 9.13
N ALA A 51 -22.75 -10.45 8.81
CA ALA A 51 -21.98 -10.95 7.67
C ALA A 51 -22.36 -10.07 6.46
N GLY A 52 -21.44 -9.21 6.02
CA GLY A 52 -21.69 -8.23 4.95
C GLY A 52 -21.30 -6.78 5.23
N SER A 53 -21.02 -6.34 6.46
CA SER A 53 -20.57 -4.96 6.72
C SER A 53 -19.13 -4.70 6.26
N GLN A 54 -18.90 -3.59 5.55
CA GLN A 54 -17.59 -3.10 5.13
C GLN A 54 -17.06 -1.99 6.07
N PRO A 55 -15.78 -1.55 5.95
CA PRO A 55 -15.17 -0.63 6.91
C PRO A 55 -15.99 0.62 7.22
N CYS A 56 -16.58 1.27 6.22
CA CYS A 56 -17.37 2.47 6.45
C CYS A 56 -18.75 2.20 7.07
N ASP A 57 -19.32 1.00 6.86
CA ASP A 57 -20.55 0.59 7.57
C ASP A 57 -20.25 0.40 9.07
N ILE A 58 -19.10 -0.19 9.39
CA ILE A 58 -18.65 -0.42 10.77
C ILE A 58 -18.43 0.93 11.48
N TYR A 59 -17.71 1.85 10.83
CA TYR A 59 -17.46 3.18 11.35
C TYR A 59 -18.74 4.00 11.55
N ALA A 60 -19.65 3.97 10.58
CA ALA A 60 -20.96 4.62 10.70
C ALA A 60 -21.79 4.03 11.85
N GLY A 61 -21.81 2.69 11.99
CA GLY A 61 -22.50 2.01 13.09
C GLY A 61 -21.92 2.33 14.47
N ALA A 62 -20.65 2.74 14.53
CA ALA A 62 -19.97 3.18 15.75
C ALA A 62 -20.08 4.68 16.04
N GLY A 63 -20.74 5.46 15.17
CA GLY A 63 -20.94 6.90 15.35
C GLY A 63 -19.80 7.80 14.87
N THR A 64 -18.83 7.25 14.13
CA THR A 64 -17.75 8.00 13.49
C THR A 64 -17.73 7.71 11.99
N PRO A 65 -18.68 8.23 11.20
CA PRO A 65 -18.86 7.84 9.80
C PRO A 65 -17.69 8.29 8.92
N CYS A 66 -17.42 7.52 7.87
CA CYS A 66 -16.47 7.92 6.83
C CYS A 66 -16.87 9.26 6.19
N VAL A 67 -15.87 10.11 6.00
CA VAL A 67 -15.95 11.35 5.23
C VAL A 67 -15.12 11.27 3.94
N ALA A 68 -14.21 10.31 3.85
CA ALA A 68 -13.57 9.92 2.61
C ALA A 68 -13.25 8.41 2.65
N ALA A 69 -13.43 7.71 1.53
CA ALA A 69 -13.21 6.28 1.43
C ALA A 69 -12.60 5.92 0.07
N HIS A 70 -11.32 5.60 0.05
CA HIS A 70 -10.54 5.39 -1.17
C HIS A 70 -10.02 3.94 -1.25
N SER A 71 -10.20 3.29 -2.38
CA SER A 71 -9.62 1.97 -2.63
C SER A 71 -9.63 1.67 -4.11
N THR A 72 -8.55 1.06 -4.61
CA THR A 72 -8.48 0.48 -5.96
C THR A 72 -8.77 -1.02 -5.96
N THR A 73 -8.97 -1.62 -4.79
CA THR A 73 -9.09 -3.08 -4.63
C THR A 73 -10.51 -3.54 -4.37
N ARG A 74 -11.31 -2.77 -3.60
CA ARG A 74 -12.67 -3.16 -3.23
C ARG A 74 -13.56 -2.01 -2.79
N ALA A 75 -14.85 -2.29 -2.72
CA ALA A 75 -15.81 -1.44 -2.05
C ALA A 75 -15.60 -1.43 -0.52
N LEU A 76 -15.70 -0.25 0.08
CA LEU A 76 -15.58 0.04 1.52
C LEU A 76 -16.94 0.30 2.19
N PHE A 77 -18.02 0.30 1.41
CA PHE A 77 -19.40 0.15 1.88
C PHE A 77 -20.03 -1.10 1.25
N SER A 78 -20.80 -1.84 2.02
CA SER A 78 -21.51 -3.05 1.59
C SER A 78 -22.47 -2.83 0.41
N ALA A 79 -23.05 -1.64 0.32
CA ALA A 79 -23.97 -1.27 -0.76
C ALA A 79 -23.30 -0.52 -1.93
N TYR A 80 -21.99 -0.25 -1.86
CA TYR A 80 -21.32 0.55 -2.90
C TYR A 80 -21.20 -0.24 -4.20
N ASN A 81 -21.67 0.36 -5.30
CA ASN A 81 -21.61 -0.22 -6.64
C ASN A 81 -21.15 0.82 -7.69
N GLY A 82 -20.53 1.91 -7.22
CA GLY A 82 -19.98 2.96 -8.07
C GLY A 82 -18.56 2.65 -8.54
N PRO A 83 -17.93 3.59 -9.26
CA PRO A 83 -16.54 3.44 -9.68
C PRO A 83 -15.59 3.51 -8.49
N LEU A 84 -14.54 2.68 -8.47
CA LEU A 84 -13.50 2.68 -7.43
C LEU A 84 -12.34 3.61 -7.83
N TYR A 85 -11.94 3.55 -9.08
CA TYR A 85 -10.90 4.40 -9.66
C TYR A 85 -11.10 4.54 -11.18
N GLN A 86 -10.39 5.48 -11.78
CA GLN A 86 -10.35 5.68 -13.22
C GLN A 86 -8.95 5.39 -13.75
N VAL A 87 -8.86 4.72 -14.89
CA VAL A 87 -7.62 4.55 -15.64
C VAL A 87 -7.68 5.31 -16.96
N THR A 88 -6.56 5.89 -17.37
CA THR A 88 -6.40 6.57 -18.66
C THR A 88 -5.31 5.88 -19.46
N ARG A 89 -5.63 5.47 -20.70
CA ARG A 89 -4.68 4.75 -21.55
C ARG A 89 -3.80 5.70 -22.36
N ALA A 90 -2.50 5.42 -22.41
CA ALA A 90 -1.52 6.28 -23.08
C ALA A 90 -1.71 6.33 -24.61
N SER A 91 -2.18 5.24 -25.22
CA SER A 91 -2.31 5.10 -26.67
C SER A 91 -3.21 6.14 -27.34
N ASP A 92 -4.26 6.62 -26.67
CA ASP A 92 -5.18 7.63 -27.25
C ASP A 92 -5.80 8.59 -26.22
N GLY A 93 -5.39 8.52 -24.96
CA GLY A 93 -5.90 9.38 -23.88
C GLY A 93 -7.34 9.08 -23.44
N ALA A 94 -7.95 8.00 -23.89
CA ALA A 94 -9.28 7.60 -23.40
C ALA A 94 -9.20 7.14 -21.93
N SER A 95 -10.30 7.33 -21.21
CA SER A 95 -10.43 6.87 -19.81
C SER A 95 -11.59 5.90 -19.63
N THR A 96 -11.47 5.01 -18.65
CA THR A 96 -12.58 4.17 -18.18
C THR A 96 -12.56 4.05 -16.67
N ASP A 97 -13.74 3.98 -16.07
CA ASP A 97 -13.87 3.69 -14.66
C ASP A 97 -13.82 2.19 -14.40
N ILE A 98 -13.17 1.80 -13.31
CA ILE A 98 -13.15 0.43 -12.78
C ILE A 98 -14.02 0.41 -11.52
N GLY A 99 -15.15 -0.26 -11.59
CA GLY A 99 -16.05 -0.50 -10.44
C GLY A 99 -15.83 -1.89 -9.83
N PRO A 100 -16.61 -2.24 -8.79
CA PRO A 100 -16.59 -3.58 -8.25
C PRO A 100 -17.37 -4.56 -9.15
N LEU A 101 -17.01 -5.84 -9.11
CA LEU A 101 -17.70 -6.94 -9.81
C LEU A 101 -19.18 -7.09 -9.38
N SER A 102 -19.49 -6.68 -8.16
CA SER A 102 -20.83 -6.60 -7.58
C SER A 102 -20.83 -5.57 -6.45
N ALA A 103 -22.01 -5.11 -6.02
CA ALA A 103 -22.12 -4.20 -4.90
C ALA A 103 -21.38 -4.73 -3.66
N GLY A 104 -20.57 -3.90 -3.02
CA GLY A 104 -19.75 -4.27 -1.86
C GLY A 104 -18.58 -5.21 -2.16
N GLY A 105 -18.32 -5.52 -3.44
CA GLY A 105 -17.33 -6.50 -3.88
C GLY A 105 -15.96 -5.92 -4.25
N TYR A 106 -15.19 -6.73 -4.98
CA TYR A 106 -13.81 -6.44 -5.41
C TYR A 106 -13.77 -5.78 -6.79
N ALA A 107 -12.72 -5.01 -7.06
CA ALA A 107 -12.50 -4.34 -8.34
C ALA A 107 -12.52 -5.31 -9.53
N ASP A 108 -13.11 -4.87 -10.65
CA ASP A 108 -13.09 -5.61 -11.92
C ASP A 108 -11.75 -5.42 -12.65
N ALA A 109 -10.72 -6.16 -12.20
CA ALA A 109 -9.40 -6.15 -12.85
C ALA A 109 -9.47 -6.61 -14.32
N GLY A 110 -10.44 -7.47 -14.69
CA GLY A 110 -10.60 -7.93 -16.08
C GLY A 110 -11.00 -6.79 -17.03
N ARG A 111 -11.83 -5.85 -16.55
CA ARG A 111 -12.15 -4.61 -17.27
C ARG A 111 -10.92 -3.75 -17.50
N GLN A 112 -10.06 -3.58 -16.49
CA GLN A 112 -8.79 -2.85 -16.64
C GLN A 112 -7.88 -3.54 -17.65
N ASP A 113 -7.65 -4.85 -17.49
CA ASP A 113 -6.79 -5.64 -18.38
C ASP A 113 -7.22 -5.50 -19.86
N THR A 114 -8.53 -5.55 -20.10
CA THR A 114 -9.09 -5.40 -21.45
C THR A 114 -8.90 -3.98 -21.99
N PHE A 115 -9.13 -2.97 -21.15
CA PHE A 115 -9.02 -1.57 -21.54
C PHE A 115 -7.58 -1.14 -21.83
N CYS A 116 -6.64 -1.64 -21.03
CA CYS A 116 -5.22 -1.35 -21.10
C CYS A 116 -4.46 -2.32 -22.01
N ALA A 117 -5.15 -3.20 -22.74
CA ALA A 117 -4.49 -4.15 -23.62
C ALA A 117 -3.64 -3.44 -24.69
N ASN A 118 -2.38 -3.85 -24.83
CA ASN A 118 -1.40 -3.32 -25.78
C ASN A 118 -1.08 -1.82 -25.61
N THR A 119 -1.28 -1.28 -24.41
CA THR A 119 -0.94 0.10 -24.05
C THR A 119 -0.58 0.12 -22.56
N THR A 120 0.00 1.20 -22.10
CA THR A 120 0.08 1.51 -20.67
C THR A 120 -1.16 2.28 -20.23
N CYS A 121 -1.45 2.20 -18.93
CA CYS A 121 -2.53 2.95 -18.29
C CYS A 121 -2.01 3.60 -17.02
N SER A 122 -2.40 4.83 -16.76
CA SER A 122 -2.22 5.45 -15.44
C SER A 122 -3.53 5.50 -14.68
N ILE A 123 -3.48 5.37 -13.36
CA ILE A 123 -4.61 5.64 -12.47
C ILE A 123 -4.75 7.16 -12.41
N SER A 124 -5.70 7.71 -13.15
CA SER A 124 -5.90 9.16 -13.26
C SER A 124 -6.75 9.73 -12.12
N LYS A 125 -7.46 8.88 -11.40
CA LYS A 125 -8.37 9.26 -10.33
C LYS A 125 -8.65 8.10 -9.39
N VAL A 126 -8.69 8.36 -8.09
CA VAL A 126 -9.19 7.41 -7.08
C VAL A 126 -10.49 7.99 -6.52
N TYR A 127 -11.61 7.29 -6.70
CA TYR A 127 -12.90 7.81 -6.30
C TYR A 127 -13.10 7.68 -4.79
N ASP A 128 -13.70 8.71 -4.21
CA ASP A 128 -14.27 8.65 -2.87
C ASP A 128 -15.64 7.95 -2.95
N GLN A 129 -15.75 6.83 -2.24
CA GLN A 129 -16.96 6.02 -2.21
C GLN A 129 -18.07 6.63 -1.32
N THR A 130 -17.77 7.67 -0.55
CA THR A 130 -18.81 8.40 0.17
C THR A 130 -19.64 9.28 -0.77
N SER A 131 -20.78 9.77 -0.29
CA SER A 131 -21.60 10.75 -1.04
C SER A 131 -20.96 12.13 -1.18
N ARG A 132 -19.74 12.32 -0.64
CA ARG A 132 -19.05 13.62 -0.62
C ARG A 132 -18.16 13.82 -1.84
N HIS A 133 -17.78 12.73 -2.51
CA HIS A 133 -16.94 12.77 -3.71
C HIS A 133 -15.64 13.55 -3.49
N ASN A 134 -14.99 13.30 -2.35
CA ASN A 134 -13.65 13.80 -2.04
C ASN A 134 -12.58 13.04 -2.83
N ASP A 135 -12.79 12.89 -4.14
CA ASP A 135 -11.95 12.10 -5.04
C ASP A 135 -10.50 12.62 -5.06
N LEU A 136 -9.56 11.71 -5.25
CA LEU A 136 -8.14 12.02 -5.35
C LEU A 136 -7.66 12.00 -6.80
N PHE A 137 -6.78 12.95 -7.13
CA PHE A 137 -6.19 13.15 -8.45
C PHE A 137 -4.68 13.37 -8.33
N PRO A 138 -3.87 13.14 -9.37
CA PRO A 138 -2.47 13.55 -9.36
C PRO A 138 -2.31 15.01 -8.89
N GLY A 139 -1.46 15.21 -7.88
CA GLY A 139 -1.32 16.49 -7.19
C GLY A 139 -0.63 17.57 -8.03
N PRO A 140 -0.99 18.85 -7.85
CA PRO A 140 -0.23 19.96 -8.44
C PRO A 140 1.13 20.12 -7.75
N ALA A 141 2.05 20.84 -8.40
CA ALA A 141 3.31 21.18 -7.78
C ALA A 141 3.11 21.98 -6.47
N GLY A 142 3.88 21.61 -5.44
CA GLY A 142 3.88 22.28 -4.15
C GLY A 142 5.14 23.07 -3.84
N THR A 143 5.24 23.56 -2.59
CA THR A 143 6.38 24.36 -2.13
C THR A 143 7.66 23.55 -1.92
N ALA A 144 7.57 22.21 -1.88
CA ALA A 144 8.74 21.31 -1.85
C ALA A 144 9.60 21.40 -3.12
N GLY A 145 9.07 21.96 -4.22
CA GLY A 145 9.82 22.18 -5.47
C GLY A 145 10.05 20.93 -6.33
N MET A 146 9.25 19.87 -6.11
CA MET A 146 9.43 18.57 -6.77
C MET A 146 8.58 18.34 -8.03
N GLY A 147 7.94 19.41 -8.53
CA GLY A 147 7.04 19.33 -9.69
C GLY A 147 5.66 18.79 -9.35
N ALA A 148 4.81 18.67 -10.36
CA ALA A 148 3.48 18.06 -10.21
C ALA A 148 3.59 16.54 -10.20
N ASP A 149 2.69 15.88 -9.49
CA ASP A 149 2.68 14.44 -9.40
C ASP A 149 2.10 13.81 -10.68
N ARG A 150 2.46 12.55 -10.93
CA ARG A 150 1.85 11.69 -11.94
C ARG A 150 0.93 10.65 -11.29
N GLY A 151 -0.02 10.16 -12.07
CA GLY A 151 -0.78 8.97 -11.68
C GLY A 151 0.10 7.72 -11.76
N ALA A 152 -0.09 6.79 -10.82
CA ALA A 152 0.56 5.49 -10.77
C ALA A 152 0.26 4.67 -12.03
N ASP A 153 1.18 3.82 -12.47
CA ASP A 153 0.89 2.86 -13.53
C ASP A 153 -0.14 1.84 -13.00
N ALA A 154 -1.29 1.76 -13.68
CA ALA A 154 -2.41 0.94 -13.25
C ALA A 154 -2.09 -0.56 -13.29
N SER A 155 -1.14 -0.95 -14.14
CA SER A 155 -0.67 -2.32 -14.29
C SER A 155 0.56 -2.62 -13.47
N GLU A 156 0.93 -1.74 -12.53
CA GLU A 156 2.20 -1.88 -11.82
C GLU A 156 2.14 -2.84 -10.65
N LEU A 157 1.01 -2.96 -9.94
CA LEU A 157 0.92 -3.92 -8.85
C LEU A 157 -0.43 -4.62 -8.82
N SER A 158 -0.44 -5.89 -9.19
CA SER A 158 -1.56 -6.79 -9.02
C SER A 158 -1.32 -7.75 -7.87
N VAL A 159 -2.35 -7.89 -7.06
CA VAL A 159 -2.40 -8.78 -5.90
C VAL A 159 -3.72 -9.53 -5.94
N THR A 160 -3.93 -10.40 -4.96
CA THR A 160 -5.21 -11.08 -4.76
C THR A 160 -5.90 -10.55 -3.51
N ALA A 161 -7.18 -10.17 -3.64
CA ALA A 161 -8.06 -9.79 -2.54
C ALA A 161 -9.36 -10.60 -2.65
N GLY A 162 -9.74 -11.34 -1.61
CA GLY A 162 -10.93 -12.20 -1.63
C GLY A 162 -10.91 -13.31 -2.68
N GLY A 163 -9.72 -13.71 -3.15
CA GLY A 163 -9.57 -14.62 -4.29
C GLY A 163 -9.71 -13.98 -5.67
N HIS A 164 -9.89 -12.65 -5.74
CA HIS A 164 -9.96 -11.89 -6.98
C HIS A 164 -8.63 -11.17 -7.27
N LYS A 165 -8.20 -11.17 -8.54
CA LYS A 165 -7.13 -10.27 -9.00
C LYS A 165 -7.61 -8.84 -8.83
N VAL A 166 -6.79 -8.00 -8.20
CA VAL A 166 -7.03 -6.56 -8.01
C VAL A 166 -5.71 -5.81 -8.17
N TYR A 167 -5.78 -4.50 -8.36
CA TYR A 167 -4.61 -3.64 -8.49
C TYR A 167 -4.45 -2.72 -7.27
N GLY A 168 -3.26 -2.68 -6.69
CA GLY A 168 -2.87 -1.66 -5.71
C GLY A 168 -2.30 -0.42 -6.42
N ILE A 169 -2.20 0.68 -5.69
CA ILE A 169 -1.49 1.88 -6.16
C ILE A 169 -0.04 1.74 -5.73
N TRP A 170 0.84 1.47 -6.69
CA TRP A 170 2.27 1.51 -6.48
C TRP A 170 2.72 2.98 -6.55
N ILE A 171 3.40 3.44 -5.51
CA ILE A 171 3.85 4.83 -5.35
C ILE A 171 5.36 4.83 -5.36
N SER A 172 5.92 5.43 -6.40
CA SER A 172 7.33 5.78 -6.55
C SER A 172 7.53 7.28 -6.46
N PRO A 173 8.79 7.75 -6.43
CA PRO A 173 9.07 9.17 -6.52
C PRO A 173 8.31 9.86 -7.66
N GLY A 174 7.58 10.91 -7.32
CA GLY A 174 6.74 11.70 -8.21
C GLY A 174 5.34 11.13 -8.46
N VAL A 175 4.98 9.97 -7.90
CA VAL A 175 3.60 9.48 -7.86
C VAL A 175 2.92 9.97 -6.60
N GLY A 176 1.75 10.59 -6.73
CA GLY A 176 1.05 11.20 -5.61
C GLY A 176 -0.37 11.58 -5.99
N TYR A 177 -1.25 11.66 -5.00
CA TYR A 177 -2.63 12.07 -5.21
C TYR A 177 -3.11 13.02 -4.13
N ARG A 178 -4.05 13.90 -4.49
CA ARG A 178 -4.64 14.89 -3.62
C ARG A 178 -6.11 15.17 -3.95
N SER A 179 -6.88 15.58 -2.95
CA SER A 179 -8.16 16.25 -3.17
C SER A 179 -7.94 17.66 -3.75
N HIS A 180 -8.95 18.18 -4.44
CA HIS A 180 -8.94 19.59 -4.86
C HIS A 180 -9.30 20.51 -3.70
N GLY A 181 -8.30 21.07 -3.03
CA GLY A 181 -8.54 21.95 -1.90
C GLY A 181 -9.00 21.19 -0.65
N ALA A 182 -9.65 21.93 0.26
CA ALA A 182 -10.30 21.35 1.42
C ALA A 182 -11.48 20.46 1.02
N ALA A 183 -11.44 19.20 1.46
CA ALA A 183 -12.43 18.18 1.22
C ALA A 183 -13.63 18.31 2.16
N SER A 184 -14.81 17.94 1.67
CA SER A 184 -16.06 18.09 2.41
C SER A 184 -16.08 17.16 3.62
N GLY A 185 -16.33 17.70 4.81
CA GLY A 185 -16.52 16.92 6.04
C GLY A 185 -15.24 16.38 6.69
N VAL A 186 -14.07 16.56 6.05
CA VAL A 186 -12.77 16.27 6.67
C VAL A 186 -12.54 17.26 7.83
N ALA A 187 -11.87 16.80 8.88
CA ALA A 187 -11.63 17.61 10.08
C ALA A 187 -10.80 18.86 9.76
N VAL A 188 -11.14 19.97 10.41
CA VAL A 188 -10.40 21.23 10.30
C VAL A 188 -10.29 21.89 11.68
N GLY A 189 -9.22 22.64 11.93
CA GLY A 189 -9.12 23.51 13.11
C GLY A 189 -9.29 22.78 14.45
N GLY A 190 -8.70 21.59 14.59
CA GLY A 190 -8.69 20.82 15.82
C GLY A 190 -9.94 19.95 16.02
N GLN A 191 -10.72 19.71 14.97
CA GLN A 191 -11.78 18.70 15.04
C GLN A 191 -11.18 17.28 15.16
N PRO A 192 -11.87 16.36 15.84
CA PRO A 192 -11.43 14.98 15.95
C PRO A 192 -11.62 14.21 14.64
N GLU A 193 -10.65 13.37 14.31
CA GLU A 193 -10.69 12.47 13.16
C GLU A 193 -10.02 11.12 13.44
N GLY A 194 -10.21 10.18 12.53
CA GLY A 194 -9.39 9.00 12.41
C GLY A 194 -9.19 8.62 10.95
N ALA A 195 -8.05 8.00 10.66
CA ALA A 195 -7.71 7.48 9.36
C ALA A 195 -7.11 6.08 9.50
N TYR A 196 -7.37 5.22 8.52
CA TYR A 196 -6.56 4.03 8.31
C TYR A 196 -6.14 3.94 6.86
N MET A 197 -5.02 3.27 6.63
CA MET A 197 -4.68 2.71 5.33
C MET A 197 -4.20 1.27 5.45
N VAL A 198 -4.53 0.46 4.46
CA VAL A 198 -3.85 -0.81 4.17
C VAL A 198 -2.81 -0.53 3.12
N ALA A 199 -1.56 -0.81 3.46
CA ALA A 199 -0.40 -0.51 2.65
C ALA A 199 0.63 -1.65 2.67
N SER A 200 1.64 -1.57 1.81
CA SER A 200 2.77 -2.51 1.86
C SER A 200 3.69 -2.20 3.02
N GLY A 201 4.07 -3.20 3.82
CA GLY A 201 5.18 -3.08 4.77
C GLY A 201 6.53 -3.48 4.18
N THR A 202 6.59 -3.77 2.87
CA THR A 202 7.79 -4.26 2.17
C THR A 202 8.19 -3.41 0.95
N HIS A 203 7.32 -2.50 0.52
CA HIS A 203 7.61 -1.43 -0.45
C HIS A 203 7.42 -0.11 0.29
N VAL A 204 8.50 0.34 0.94
CA VAL A 204 8.50 1.52 1.80
C VAL A 204 9.88 2.16 1.76
N GLY A 205 9.93 3.47 1.57
CA GLY A 205 11.17 4.25 1.53
C GLY A 205 11.51 4.94 2.84
N SER A 206 12.55 5.78 2.79
CA SER A 206 13.00 6.63 3.91
C SER A 206 12.99 8.12 3.57
N ALA A 207 12.37 8.51 2.46
CA ALA A 207 12.24 9.91 2.06
C ALA A 207 10.93 10.50 2.61
N CYS A 208 10.72 11.79 2.40
CA CYS A 208 9.42 12.41 2.67
C CYS A 208 8.57 12.47 1.39
N CYS A 209 7.29 12.12 1.43
CA CYS A 209 6.63 11.35 2.50
C CYS A 209 5.63 10.36 1.88
N PHE A 210 5.29 9.27 2.59
CA PHE A 210 4.32 8.26 2.13
C PHE A 210 3.13 8.27 3.08
N ASP A 211 2.29 9.29 2.91
CA ASP A 211 1.22 9.59 3.84
C ASP A 211 -0.14 9.37 3.22
N TYR A 212 -1.13 9.14 4.08
CA TYR A 212 -2.54 9.15 3.75
C TYR A 212 -3.33 9.83 4.86
N GLY A 213 -4.07 10.89 4.55
CA GLY A 213 -4.91 11.57 5.53
C GLY A 213 -4.98 13.07 5.32
N ASN A 214 -5.20 13.78 6.43
CA ASN A 214 -5.45 15.21 6.43
C ASN A 214 -4.17 15.99 6.14
N ALA A 215 -4.28 16.97 5.27
CA ALA A 215 -3.18 17.87 4.94
C ALA A 215 -3.67 19.27 4.67
N GLU A 216 -2.73 20.16 4.36
CA GLU A 216 -3.04 21.47 3.86
C GLU A 216 -3.94 21.42 2.62
N SER A 217 -4.87 22.37 2.60
CA SER A 217 -5.80 22.56 1.49
C SER A 217 -5.08 23.01 0.21
N THR A 218 -3.90 23.61 0.36
CA THR A 218 -2.97 23.90 -0.73
C THR A 218 -1.67 23.12 -0.55
N PRO A 219 -0.93 22.78 -1.62
CA PRO A 219 0.30 21.99 -1.53
C PRO A 219 1.48 22.83 -0.97
N ALA A 220 1.36 23.27 0.28
CA ALA A 220 2.33 24.13 0.93
C ALA A 220 2.39 23.81 2.42
N ASP A 221 3.59 23.77 2.98
CA ASP A 221 3.78 23.73 4.44
C ASP A 221 3.25 25.03 5.04
N THR A 222 2.21 24.91 5.86
CA THR A 222 1.60 26.05 6.57
C THR A 222 1.88 26.02 8.08
N GLY A 223 2.71 25.08 8.52
CA GLY A 223 3.29 24.99 9.85
C GLY A 223 2.77 23.85 10.70
N ASN A 224 3.46 23.62 11.82
CA ASN A 224 3.11 22.63 12.85
C ASN A 224 1.60 22.51 13.12
N GLY A 225 1.07 21.29 13.00
CA GLY A 225 -0.30 20.93 13.33
C GLY A 225 -1.30 21.13 12.18
N HIS A 226 -0.86 21.50 10.98
CA HIS A 226 -1.72 21.68 9.81
C HIS A 226 -1.96 20.39 9.01
N MET A 227 -1.21 19.32 9.30
CA MET A 227 -1.48 17.95 8.82
C MET A 227 -1.93 17.02 9.94
N ASP A 228 -2.60 15.93 9.58
CA ASP A 228 -2.98 14.81 10.44
C ASP A 228 -3.13 13.55 9.57
N ALA A 229 -1.98 13.03 9.12
CA ALA A 229 -1.91 11.94 8.15
C ALA A 229 -1.18 10.72 8.73
N VAL A 230 -1.71 9.52 8.45
CA VAL A 230 -1.00 8.29 8.81
C VAL A 230 0.08 8.02 7.78
N SER A 231 1.27 7.68 8.25
CA SER A 231 2.44 7.41 7.41
C SER A 231 3.02 6.04 7.69
N ILE A 232 3.69 5.46 6.69
CA ILE A 232 4.54 4.28 6.86
C ILE A 232 5.90 4.60 6.24
N ALA A 233 6.96 4.60 7.04
CA ALA A 233 8.30 4.93 6.57
C ALA A 233 9.38 4.10 7.27
N THR A 234 10.53 3.96 6.61
CA THR A 234 11.77 3.50 7.25
C THR A 234 12.63 4.65 7.76
N THR A 235 12.13 5.88 7.63
CA THR A 235 12.74 7.08 8.19
C THR A 235 12.67 7.03 9.71
N CYS A 236 13.80 7.27 10.38
CA CYS A 236 13.80 7.56 11.81
C CYS A 236 13.88 9.08 11.99
N TYR A 237 12.75 9.77 11.83
CA TYR A 237 12.74 11.25 11.85
C TYR A 237 13.21 11.80 13.20
N PHE A 238 12.74 11.19 14.30
CA PHE A 238 13.19 11.50 15.64
C PHE A 238 13.92 10.30 16.25
N ALA A 239 15.22 10.45 16.49
CA ALA A 239 16.00 9.43 17.19
C ALA A 239 15.74 9.47 18.70
N PRO A 240 15.78 8.32 19.41
CA PRO A 240 16.02 6.98 18.87
C PRO A 240 14.74 6.28 18.41
N CYS A 241 14.83 5.58 17.28
CA CYS A 241 13.83 4.58 16.86
C CYS A 241 14.30 3.17 17.24
N SER A 242 13.37 2.22 17.27
CA SER A 242 13.68 0.85 17.66
C SER A 242 12.94 -0.17 16.80
N GLY A 243 13.45 -1.40 16.74
CA GLY A 243 12.94 -2.41 15.83
C GLY A 243 13.50 -2.24 14.42
N SER A 244 12.91 -2.92 13.44
CA SER A 244 13.39 -2.95 12.05
C SER A 244 12.62 -2.02 11.11
N GLY A 245 11.57 -1.36 11.61
CA GLY A 245 10.65 -0.65 10.73
C GLY A 245 9.94 -1.61 9.74
N PRO A 246 9.27 -1.05 8.72
CA PRO A 246 8.88 0.36 8.66
C PRO A 246 7.96 0.72 9.84
N TRP A 247 8.00 1.97 10.29
CA TRP A 247 7.19 2.46 11.40
C TRP A 247 5.90 3.07 10.87
N VAL A 248 4.78 2.80 11.56
CA VAL A 248 3.60 3.66 11.39
C VAL A 248 3.83 4.92 12.21
N GLU A 249 3.67 6.05 11.58
CA GLU A 249 3.92 7.38 12.14
C GLU A 249 2.71 8.29 11.86
N ALA A 250 2.64 9.41 12.55
CA ALA A 250 1.75 10.51 12.23
C ALA A 250 2.58 11.64 11.62
N ASP A 251 2.26 12.02 10.37
CA ASP A 251 2.68 13.33 9.88
C ASP A 251 1.72 14.38 10.44
N LEU A 252 2.26 15.25 11.29
CA LEU A 252 1.53 16.37 11.89
C LEU A 252 2.02 17.73 11.36
N GLU A 253 2.71 17.71 10.22
CA GLU A 253 3.52 18.79 9.64
C GLU A 253 4.78 19.10 10.46
N ASN A 254 5.89 19.33 9.75
CA ASN A 254 7.22 19.60 10.28
C ASN A 254 7.73 18.50 11.24
N GLY A 255 7.25 17.27 11.09
CA GLY A 255 7.72 16.12 11.83
C GLY A 255 6.89 14.86 11.65
N MET A 256 7.58 13.70 11.63
CA MET A 256 6.97 12.38 11.64
C MET A 256 7.00 11.78 13.04
N PHE A 257 5.84 11.68 13.69
CA PHE A 257 5.73 11.34 15.11
C PHE A 257 5.35 9.86 15.30
N GLN A 258 6.12 9.14 16.13
CA GLN A 258 5.78 7.79 16.63
C GLN A 258 5.17 7.82 18.04
N GLY A 259 5.26 8.96 18.72
CA GLY A 259 4.73 9.25 20.05
C GLY A 259 4.84 10.74 20.38
N ASP A 260 4.78 11.13 21.67
CA ASP A 260 4.70 12.52 22.16
C ASP A 260 5.53 13.55 21.36
N ASN A 261 6.78 13.81 21.76
CA ASN A 261 7.65 14.79 21.08
C ASN A 261 8.55 14.15 20.01
N GLY A 262 8.09 13.06 19.39
CA GLY A 262 8.76 12.44 18.26
C GLY A 262 8.87 10.93 18.35
N SER A 263 9.92 10.42 19.00
CA SER A 263 10.23 9.00 18.98
C SER A 263 9.46 8.19 20.03
N ASN A 264 9.23 6.91 19.74
CA ASN A 264 8.58 5.99 20.67
C ASN A 264 9.19 4.58 20.55
N THR A 265 9.99 4.19 21.53
CA THR A 265 10.66 2.88 21.51
C THR A 265 9.71 1.68 21.70
N ALA A 266 8.43 1.90 22.01
CA ALA A 266 7.42 0.84 21.97
C ALA A 266 7.00 0.51 20.53
N ASN A 267 7.10 1.48 19.61
CA ASN A 267 6.91 1.26 18.18
C ASN A 267 8.12 0.51 17.63
N LYS A 268 7.93 -0.78 17.31
CA LYS A 268 8.97 -1.63 16.69
C LYS A 268 8.89 -1.67 15.17
N GLY A 269 7.88 -1.01 14.61
CA GLY A 269 7.52 -1.12 13.20
C GLY A 269 6.77 -2.41 12.87
N ASN A 270 6.35 -2.51 11.62
CA ASN A 270 5.62 -3.65 11.06
C ASN A 270 6.03 -3.87 9.61
N ASN A 271 6.77 -4.93 9.35
CA ASN A 271 7.24 -5.34 8.03
C ASN A 271 6.41 -6.48 7.42
N SER A 272 5.17 -6.66 7.90
CA SER A 272 4.23 -7.57 7.24
C SER A 272 4.05 -7.14 5.78
N THR A 273 3.87 -8.09 4.86
CA THR A 273 3.65 -7.78 3.44
C THR A 273 2.50 -6.78 3.23
N TYR A 274 1.43 -6.93 4.03
CA TYR A 274 0.32 -5.99 4.11
C TYR A 274 0.18 -5.50 5.55
N VAL A 275 0.24 -4.18 5.73
CA VAL A 275 0.13 -3.49 7.01
C VAL A 275 -1.17 -2.72 7.05
N THR A 276 -1.92 -2.83 8.15
CA THR A 276 -2.97 -1.88 8.48
C THR A 276 -2.36 -0.84 9.40
N ALA A 277 -2.31 0.42 8.97
CA ALA A 277 -1.81 1.55 9.72
C ALA A 277 -2.99 2.43 10.12
N VAL A 278 -3.05 2.84 11.39
CA VAL A 278 -4.17 3.61 11.94
C VAL A 278 -3.64 4.80 12.73
N LEU A 279 -4.20 5.96 12.43
CA LEU A 279 -4.05 7.19 13.20
C LEU A 279 -5.43 7.66 13.63
N LYS A 280 -5.59 8.05 14.89
CA LYS A 280 -6.74 8.84 15.32
C LYS A 280 -6.30 9.95 16.24
N ASN A 281 -6.96 11.08 16.11
CA ASN A 281 -6.55 12.31 16.77
C ASN A 281 -7.80 13.02 17.29
N ASN A 282 -7.78 13.46 18.55
CA ASN A 282 -8.89 14.24 19.08
C ASN A 282 -8.84 15.70 18.64
N GLY A 283 -7.76 16.11 17.95
CA GLY A 283 -7.50 17.46 17.44
C GLY A 283 -7.14 18.49 18.51
N GLN A 284 -7.13 18.12 19.78
CA GLN A 284 -7.00 19.03 20.91
C GLN A 284 -5.74 18.76 21.72
N THR A 285 -5.58 17.52 22.18
CA THR A 285 -4.58 17.17 23.19
C THR A 285 -3.97 15.79 23.03
N THR A 286 -4.64 14.84 22.36
CA THR A 286 -4.21 13.44 22.32
C THR A 286 -4.45 12.81 20.96
N TYR A 287 -3.58 11.87 20.61
CA TYR A 287 -3.70 11.02 19.44
C TYR A 287 -3.22 9.59 19.75
N ALA A 288 -3.56 8.66 18.88
CA ALA A 288 -3.15 7.27 18.98
C ALA A 288 -2.66 6.74 17.63
N LEU A 289 -1.64 5.89 17.69
CA LEU A 289 -1.08 5.15 16.56
C LEU A 289 -1.21 3.66 16.80
N LYS A 290 -1.74 2.96 15.80
CA LYS A 290 -1.87 1.51 15.84
C LYS A 290 -1.41 0.89 14.53
N GLY A 291 -0.97 -0.36 14.61
CA GLY A 291 -0.64 -1.15 13.44
C GLY A 291 -1.04 -2.61 13.59
N GLY A 292 -1.32 -3.27 12.47
CA GLY A 292 -1.65 -4.69 12.40
C GLY A 292 -1.17 -5.33 11.11
N ASN A 293 -1.11 -6.66 11.08
CA ASN A 293 -0.93 -7.40 9.83
C ASN A 293 -2.30 -7.52 9.15
N SER A 294 -2.46 -6.99 7.94
CA SER A 294 -3.74 -7.03 7.21
C SER A 294 -4.15 -8.44 6.79
N GLN A 295 -3.28 -9.43 6.94
CA GLN A 295 -3.54 -10.84 6.61
C GLN A 295 -3.90 -11.68 7.85
N SER A 296 -3.63 -11.21 9.07
CA SER A 296 -3.92 -11.97 10.29
C SER A 296 -3.87 -11.13 11.58
N GLY A 297 -4.59 -11.56 12.60
CA GLY A 297 -4.51 -10.97 13.94
C GLY A 297 -5.22 -9.63 14.11
N GLY A 298 -4.93 -8.95 15.21
CA GLY A 298 -5.54 -7.67 15.59
C GLY A 298 -4.58 -6.49 15.52
N LEU A 299 -5.08 -5.30 15.86
CA LEU A 299 -4.27 -4.09 15.98
C LEU A 299 -3.46 -4.11 17.28
N THR A 300 -2.24 -3.58 17.20
CA THR A 300 -1.40 -3.24 18.35
C THR A 300 -1.35 -1.73 18.48
N THR A 301 -1.69 -1.20 19.66
CA THR A 301 -1.51 0.21 19.98
C THR A 301 -0.05 0.46 20.34
N TRP A 302 0.64 1.31 19.58
CA TRP A 302 2.02 1.72 19.87
C TRP A 302 2.07 3.05 20.59
N TRP A 303 1.13 3.94 20.29
CA TRP A 303 0.94 5.20 21.00
C TRP A 303 -0.54 5.42 21.29
N ASP A 304 -0.83 5.90 22.49
CA ASP A 304 -2.12 6.44 22.89
C ASP A 304 -1.83 7.44 24.01
N GLY A 305 -1.74 8.70 23.65
CA GLY A 305 -1.17 9.71 24.53
C GLY A 305 -1.25 11.11 23.97
N ALA A 306 -0.47 12.00 24.56
CA ALA A 306 -0.52 13.41 24.21
C ALA A 306 -0.01 13.68 22.78
N LEU A 307 -0.58 14.68 22.11
CA LEU A 307 0.01 15.33 20.93
C LEU A 307 1.39 15.91 21.29
N PRO A 308 2.25 16.32 20.36
CA PRO A 308 3.51 16.97 20.71
C PRO A 308 3.28 18.20 21.59
N SER A 309 4.15 18.45 22.58
CA SER A 309 4.05 19.64 23.44
C SER A 309 4.76 20.87 22.83
N ARG A 310 5.38 20.70 21.66
CA ARG A 310 5.95 21.78 20.84
C ARG A 310 4.82 22.71 20.37
N GLY A 311 5.15 23.99 20.15
CA GLY A 311 4.16 24.97 19.71
C GLY A 311 3.56 24.62 18.35
N GLY A 312 2.24 24.83 18.18
CA GLY A 312 1.51 24.61 16.93
C GLY A 312 0.68 23.32 16.87
N TYR A 313 1.05 22.28 17.63
CA TYR A 313 0.35 20.99 17.60
C TYR A 313 -0.84 20.86 18.57
N ARG A 314 -1.10 21.88 19.41
CA ARG A 314 -2.17 21.85 20.42
C ARG A 314 -2.86 23.23 20.55
N PRO A 315 -4.13 23.38 20.14
CA PRO A 315 -4.88 22.42 19.31
C PRO A 315 -4.24 22.23 17.93
N MET A 316 -4.62 21.17 17.24
CA MET A 316 -4.31 21.00 15.81
C MET A 316 -4.98 22.10 14.99
N GLN A 317 -4.44 22.34 13.80
CA GLN A 317 -4.89 23.36 12.84
C GLN A 317 -5.13 22.73 11.46
N GLN A 318 -5.64 21.48 11.43
CA GLN A 318 -5.90 20.76 10.19
C GLN A 318 -6.67 21.62 9.18
N GLU A 319 -6.38 21.48 7.90
CA GLU A 319 -7.01 22.29 6.84
C GLU A 319 -8.01 21.52 5.97
N GLY A 320 -8.06 20.19 6.13
CA GLY A 320 -9.05 19.35 5.50
C GLY A 320 -8.73 18.97 4.06
N GLY A 321 -7.53 19.24 3.56
CA GLY A 321 -7.03 18.59 2.35
C GLY A 321 -6.84 17.09 2.59
N ILE A 322 -6.86 16.29 1.52
CA ILE A 322 -6.53 14.87 1.56
C ILE A 322 -5.34 14.62 0.66
N ILE A 323 -4.31 13.94 1.16
CA ILE A 323 -3.17 13.47 0.38
C ILE A 323 -3.07 11.95 0.41
N LEU A 324 -2.42 11.40 -0.61
CA LEU A 324 -1.97 10.03 -0.70
C LEU A 324 -0.62 9.97 -1.42
N GLY A 325 0.41 9.43 -0.76
CA GLY A 325 1.69 9.15 -1.38
C GLY A 325 2.71 10.30 -1.39
N THR A 326 2.36 11.42 -0.77
CA THR A 326 3.21 12.62 -0.65
C THR A 326 3.15 13.16 0.77
N GLY A 327 3.95 14.17 1.08
CA GLY A 327 3.72 15.09 2.21
C GLY A 327 2.73 16.21 1.85
N GLY A 328 2.36 17.02 2.84
CA GLY A 328 1.43 18.16 2.68
C GLY A 328 1.94 19.22 1.70
N ASP A 329 3.22 19.53 1.75
CA ASP A 329 3.90 20.49 0.87
C ASP A 329 4.25 19.97 -0.54
N ASN A 330 3.74 18.77 -0.88
CA ASN A 330 4.06 17.99 -2.08
C ASN A 330 5.48 17.42 -2.11
N SER A 331 6.07 17.13 -0.95
CA SER A 331 7.24 16.25 -0.85
C SER A 331 6.87 14.84 -1.35
N ASN A 332 7.31 14.50 -2.57
CA ASN A 332 6.87 13.33 -3.32
C ASN A 332 8.03 12.37 -3.67
N TRP A 333 9.11 12.34 -2.88
CA TRP A 333 10.25 11.44 -3.12
C TRP A 333 10.14 10.10 -2.39
N ASN A 334 9.14 9.90 -1.55
CA ASN A 334 8.99 8.62 -0.87
C ASN A 334 8.36 7.57 -1.79
N MET A 335 8.45 6.32 -1.38
CA MET A 335 7.83 5.19 -2.04
C MET A 335 6.93 4.42 -1.09
N GLY A 336 5.90 3.79 -1.64
CA GLY A 336 4.88 3.09 -0.89
C GLY A 336 3.97 2.28 -1.79
N THR A 337 3.08 1.51 -1.18
CA THR A 337 1.97 0.90 -1.90
C THR A 337 0.71 1.06 -1.09
N PHE A 338 -0.36 1.56 -1.71
CA PHE A 338 -1.67 1.73 -1.09
C PHE A 338 -2.69 0.77 -1.71
N PHE A 339 -3.57 0.18 -0.89
CA PHE A 339 -4.65 -0.71 -1.34
C PHE A 339 -6.04 -0.16 -1.03
N GLU A 340 -6.23 0.30 0.20
CA GLU A 340 -7.49 0.89 0.68
C GLU A 340 -7.23 1.78 1.90
N GLY A 341 -8.10 2.76 2.12
CA GLY A 341 -8.03 3.62 3.29
C GLY A 341 -9.26 4.51 3.40
N VAL A 342 -9.53 4.99 4.61
CA VAL A 342 -10.64 5.91 4.89
C VAL A 342 -10.21 7.00 5.84
N MET A 343 -10.93 8.12 5.81
CA MET A 343 -10.93 9.14 6.85
C MET A 343 -12.34 9.23 7.45
N VAL A 344 -12.45 9.42 8.76
CA VAL A 344 -13.73 9.46 9.47
C VAL A 344 -13.87 10.72 10.31
N ALA A 345 -15.09 11.22 10.42
CA ALA A 345 -15.40 12.32 11.34
C ALA A 345 -15.60 11.79 12.76
N GLY A 346 -14.97 12.45 13.74
CA GLY A 346 -14.99 12.02 15.14
C GLY A 346 -13.80 11.15 15.52
N TYR A 347 -13.69 10.83 16.82
CA TYR A 347 -12.61 10.01 17.37
C TYR A 347 -13.05 8.54 17.47
N PRO A 348 -12.56 7.62 16.62
CA PRO A 348 -13.08 6.26 16.57
C PRO A 348 -12.77 5.48 17.85
N THR A 349 -13.73 4.65 18.26
CA THR A 349 -13.49 3.73 19.37
C THR A 349 -12.57 2.58 18.96
N ASP A 350 -11.80 2.07 19.90
CA ASP A 350 -10.95 0.89 19.70
C ASP A 350 -11.75 -0.33 19.21
N ALA A 351 -13.00 -0.46 19.65
CA ALA A 351 -13.88 -1.53 19.20
C ALA A 351 -14.21 -1.41 17.70
N ALA A 352 -14.43 -0.19 17.20
CA ALA A 352 -14.68 0.06 15.78
C ALA A 352 -13.44 -0.25 14.94
N GLU A 353 -12.27 0.23 15.34
CA GLU A 353 -11.00 -0.04 14.65
C GLU A 353 -10.66 -1.54 14.63
N ASN A 354 -10.88 -2.25 15.74
CA ASN A 354 -10.68 -3.70 15.81
C ASN A 354 -11.66 -4.46 14.91
N ALA A 355 -12.91 -3.99 14.80
CA ALA A 355 -13.90 -4.55 13.88
C ALA A 355 -13.50 -4.32 12.40
N VAL A 356 -12.97 -3.13 12.08
CA VAL A 356 -12.43 -2.82 10.75
C VAL A 356 -11.21 -3.70 10.44
N GLN A 357 -10.28 -3.87 11.38
CA GLN A 357 -9.15 -4.80 11.22
C GLN A 357 -9.62 -6.23 10.96
N ALA A 358 -10.62 -6.72 11.69
CA ALA A 358 -11.17 -8.06 11.45
C ALA A 358 -11.79 -8.18 10.04
N ASN A 359 -12.47 -7.14 9.55
CA ASN A 359 -12.95 -7.07 8.17
C ASN A 359 -11.79 -7.10 7.17
N ILE A 360 -10.73 -6.31 7.37
CA ILE A 360 -9.53 -6.30 6.52
C ILE A 360 -8.88 -7.69 6.47
N VAL A 361 -8.68 -8.33 7.62
CA VAL A 361 -8.12 -9.70 7.68
C VAL A 361 -8.98 -10.69 6.90
N SER A 362 -10.31 -10.55 6.96
CA SER A 362 -11.22 -11.42 6.22
C SER A 362 -11.11 -11.30 4.70
N VAL A 363 -10.52 -10.21 4.17
CA VAL A 363 -10.24 -10.06 2.74
C VAL A 363 -9.24 -11.10 2.25
N GLY A 364 -8.28 -11.51 3.09
CA GLY A 364 -7.25 -12.45 2.67
C GLY A 364 -6.35 -11.90 1.56
N TYR A 365 -5.86 -10.67 1.71
CA TYR A 365 -4.86 -10.10 0.80
C TYR A 365 -3.65 -11.05 0.65
N SER A 366 -3.20 -11.27 -0.58
CA SER A 366 -2.04 -12.12 -0.89
C SER A 366 -1.36 -11.74 -2.20
N GLY A 367 -0.10 -12.15 -2.35
CA GLY A 367 0.79 -11.68 -3.42
C GLY A 367 1.92 -10.82 -2.85
N GLN A 368 3.02 -10.70 -3.60
CA GLN A 368 4.12 -9.80 -3.24
C GLN A 368 3.70 -8.35 -3.44
N THR A 369 4.24 -7.44 -2.63
CA THR A 369 3.88 -6.02 -2.64
C THR A 369 5.07 -5.10 -2.83
N ASN A 370 6.26 -5.69 -3.03
CA ASN A 370 7.54 -5.03 -3.27
C ASN A 370 8.18 -5.41 -4.61
N VAL A 371 7.36 -5.96 -5.50
CA VAL A 371 7.75 -6.29 -6.87
C VAL A 371 6.62 -5.74 -7.73
N PRO A 372 6.89 -4.78 -8.64
CA PRO A 372 5.91 -4.43 -9.65
C PRO A 372 5.61 -5.68 -10.49
N ASN A 373 4.37 -5.82 -10.98
CA ASN A 373 3.78 -7.03 -11.56
C ASN A 373 4.81 -7.90 -12.29
N GLY A 374 5.05 -9.10 -11.75
CA GLY A 374 6.26 -9.86 -12.09
C GLY A 374 6.33 -10.28 -13.56
N PRO A 375 7.46 -10.88 -13.98
CA PRO A 375 8.78 -10.29 -13.89
C PRO A 375 8.84 -9.10 -14.85
N GLN A 376 8.77 -7.86 -14.33
CA GLN A 376 9.45 -6.79 -15.05
C GLN A 376 10.94 -7.09 -14.94
N GLY A 377 11.54 -7.38 -16.08
CA GLY A 377 12.96 -7.67 -16.17
C GLY A 377 13.72 -6.37 -16.28
N THR A 378 14.90 -6.32 -15.70
CA THR A 378 15.86 -5.35 -16.20
C THR A 378 16.28 -5.76 -17.61
N ILE A 379 16.60 -4.78 -18.46
CA ILE A 379 17.30 -5.06 -19.69
C ILE A 379 18.79 -4.91 -19.37
N THR A 380 19.48 -6.02 -19.13
CA THR A 380 20.92 -5.96 -18.81
C THR A 380 21.72 -5.75 -20.09
N GLY A 381 22.52 -4.70 -20.13
CA GLY A 381 23.34 -4.29 -21.27
C GLY A 381 24.85 -4.45 -21.07
N PRO A 382 25.65 -3.83 -21.95
CA PRO A 382 27.11 -3.86 -21.89
C PRO A 382 27.65 -3.41 -20.52
N GLY A 383 28.66 -4.12 -20.01
CA GLY A 383 29.26 -3.83 -18.69
C GLY A 383 28.43 -4.32 -17.49
N GLY A 384 27.33 -5.05 -17.71
CA GLY A 384 26.44 -5.50 -16.63
C GLY A 384 25.56 -4.37 -16.07
N GLN A 385 25.45 -3.27 -16.81
CA GLN A 385 24.55 -2.16 -16.53
C GLN A 385 23.12 -2.49 -16.97
N CYS A 386 22.16 -1.69 -16.54
CA CYS A 386 20.75 -1.81 -16.92
C CYS A 386 20.38 -0.66 -17.89
N VAL A 387 19.48 -0.95 -18.83
CA VAL A 387 18.81 0.09 -19.63
C VAL A 387 17.93 0.89 -18.69
N ASP A 388 18.13 2.21 -18.72
CA ASP A 388 17.69 3.15 -17.69
C ASP A 388 17.10 4.40 -18.35
N VAL A 389 15.95 4.86 -17.86
CA VAL A 389 15.42 6.17 -18.23
C VAL A 389 16.03 7.23 -17.32
N SER A 390 16.69 8.23 -17.90
CA SER A 390 17.37 9.27 -17.14
C SER A 390 16.38 10.14 -16.36
N ALA A 391 16.88 10.67 -15.23
CA ALA A 391 16.17 11.56 -14.30
C ALA A 391 15.14 10.85 -13.41
N ASP A 392 15.54 9.73 -12.82
CA ASP A 392 14.93 9.05 -11.67
C ASP A 392 13.39 9.02 -11.74
N ASP A 393 12.86 8.11 -12.54
CA ASP A 393 11.42 7.79 -12.62
C ASP A 393 10.48 8.93 -13.07
N THR A 394 10.97 10.11 -13.47
CA THR A 394 10.09 11.22 -13.93
C THR A 394 9.25 10.87 -15.16
N GLY A 395 9.72 9.92 -15.97
CA GLY A 395 8.94 9.23 -16.99
C GLY A 395 8.34 10.11 -18.07
N VAL A 396 8.87 11.29 -18.40
CA VAL A 396 8.29 12.20 -19.42
C VAL A 396 8.62 11.78 -20.86
N ASN A 397 7.80 12.21 -21.83
CA ASN A 397 8.14 12.07 -23.26
C ASN A 397 9.45 12.79 -23.58
N GLY A 398 10.32 12.09 -24.30
CA GLY A 398 11.65 12.58 -24.65
C GLY A 398 12.71 12.36 -23.57
N ALA A 399 12.35 11.72 -22.45
CA ALA A 399 13.32 11.34 -21.45
C ALA A 399 14.40 10.45 -22.06
N ALA A 400 15.64 10.71 -21.67
CA ALA A 400 16.78 10.03 -22.23
C ALA A 400 16.81 8.57 -21.81
N VAL A 401 17.16 7.64 -22.72
CA VAL A 401 17.41 6.24 -22.33
C VAL A 401 18.89 5.92 -22.49
N GLY A 402 19.50 5.45 -21.40
CA GLY A 402 20.93 5.19 -21.30
C GLY A 402 21.25 3.91 -20.54
N LEU A 403 22.52 3.78 -20.17
CA LEU A 403 22.99 2.75 -19.24
C LEU A 403 23.21 3.34 -17.85
N TRP A 404 22.79 2.60 -16.83
CA TRP A 404 23.07 2.90 -15.43
C TRP A 404 23.31 1.63 -14.61
N ASN A 405 23.82 1.78 -13.39
CA ASN A 405 23.98 0.64 -12.50
C ASN A 405 22.60 0.06 -12.16
N CYS A 406 22.48 -1.26 -12.27
CA CYS A 406 21.23 -1.95 -11.97
C CYS A 406 20.78 -1.72 -10.52
N GLN A 407 19.54 -1.25 -10.37
CA GLN A 407 18.88 -0.97 -9.10
C GLN A 407 17.58 -1.75 -9.04
N SER A 408 17.37 -2.51 -7.95
CA SER A 408 16.19 -3.36 -7.80
C SER A 408 14.90 -2.61 -7.48
N TYR A 409 14.96 -1.29 -7.33
CA TYR A 409 13.86 -0.43 -6.93
C TYR A 409 13.61 0.74 -7.89
N ALA A 410 14.43 0.88 -8.94
CA ALA A 410 14.31 1.98 -9.90
C ALA A 410 13.36 1.56 -11.02
N GLU A 411 12.18 2.17 -11.11
CA GLU A 411 11.13 1.75 -12.06
C GLU A 411 11.60 1.95 -13.50
N ASP A 412 12.32 3.05 -13.73
CA ASP A 412 12.98 3.40 -14.99
C ASP A 412 13.99 2.36 -15.52
N GLN A 413 14.30 1.32 -14.73
CA GLN A 413 15.12 0.17 -15.13
C GLN A 413 14.35 -1.13 -15.29
N HIS A 414 13.06 -1.16 -14.94
CA HIS A 414 12.22 -2.34 -15.00
C HIS A 414 11.27 -2.25 -16.20
N TRP A 415 11.42 -3.19 -17.12
CA TRP A 415 10.76 -3.16 -18.41
C TRP A 415 9.75 -4.30 -18.55
N THR A 416 8.54 -3.95 -18.95
CA THR A 416 7.48 -4.89 -19.32
C THR A 416 7.61 -5.26 -20.80
N HIS A 417 7.67 -6.55 -21.09
CA HIS A 417 7.70 -7.06 -22.45
C HIS A 417 6.28 -7.26 -22.96
N ASN A 418 5.79 -6.32 -23.76
CA ASN A 418 4.43 -6.39 -24.27
C ASN A 418 4.32 -7.37 -25.44
N ALA A 419 3.17 -8.03 -25.59
CA ALA A 419 2.91 -8.98 -26.67
C ALA A 419 3.09 -8.38 -28.09
N GLY A 420 2.97 -7.05 -28.22
CA GLY A 420 3.24 -6.32 -29.45
C GLY A 420 4.74 -6.12 -29.78
N GLY A 421 5.65 -6.53 -28.91
CA GLY A 421 7.10 -6.35 -29.06
C GLY A 421 7.64 -5.02 -28.55
N SER A 422 6.79 -4.16 -28.00
CA SER A 422 7.26 -2.95 -27.30
C SER A 422 7.80 -3.29 -25.92
N LEU A 423 8.78 -2.52 -25.45
CA LEU A 423 9.34 -2.60 -24.10
C LEU A 423 8.86 -1.38 -23.33
N GLY A 424 8.04 -1.59 -22.30
CA GLY A 424 7.39 -0.51 -21.55
C GLY A 424 7.96 -0.32 -20.15
N THR A 425 8.10 0.92 -19.70
CA THR A 425 8.45 1.29 -18.32
C THR A 425 7.80 2.63 -17.97
N ILE A 426 7.46 2.85 -16.69
CA ILE A 426 6.87 4.09 -16.15
C ILE A 426 5.79 4.71 -17.05
N GLY A 427 4.88 3.86 -17.54
CA GLY A 427 3.76 4.26 -18.38
C GLY A 427 4.08 4.60 -19.85
N ARG A 428 5.29 4.32 -20.34
CA ARG A 428 5.76 4.64 -21.71
C ARG A 428 6.60 3.53 -22.31
N CYS A 429 7.07 3.70 -23.55
CA CYS A 429 7.79 2.68 -24.33
C CYS A 429 9.19 3.14 -24.73
N LEU A 430 10.14 2.20 -24.82
CA LEU A 430 11.45 2.41 -25.42
C LEU A 430 11.28 2.75 -26.91
N ASP A 431 11.63 3.97 -27.29
CA ASP A 431 11.37 4.57 -28.60
C ASP A 431 12.66 4.98 -29.29
N ILE A 432 12.69 4.92 -30.62
CA ILE A 432 13.77 5.52 -31.42
C ILE A 432 13.32 6.92 -31.84
N ILE A 433 14.07 7.95 -31.43
CA ILE A 433 13.69 9.36 -31.61
C ILE A 433 13.15 9.62 -33.02
N GLY A 434 11.90 10.07 -33.08
CA GLY A 434 11.23 10.44 -34.33
C GLY A 434 11.07 9.29 -35.33
N ASN A 435 11.06 8.04 -34.87
CA ASN A 435 11.05 6.83 -35.70
C ASN A 435 12.25 6.74 -36.68
N GLY A 436 13.37 7.38 -36.33
CA GLY A 436 14.55 7.43 -37.20
C GLY A 436 15.13 6.05 -37.49
N THR A 437 15.70 5.88 -38.69
CA THR A 437 16.30 4.61 -39.12
C THR A 437 17.79 4.71 -39.39
N ALA A 438 18.42 5.87 -39.14
CA ALA A 438 19.84 6.07 -39.41
C ALA A 438 20.71 5.54 -38.27
N ASN A 439 21.94 5.12 -38.60
CA ASN A 439 22.96 4.87 -37.58
C ASN A 439 23.17 6.12 -36.73
N GLY A 440 23.21 5.96 -35.41
CA GLY A 440 23.40 7.11 -34.51
C GLY A 440 22.12 7.72 -33.97
N THR A 441 20.94 7.36 -34.49
CA THR A 441 19.68 7.84 -33.91
C THR A 441 19.56 7.32 -32.48
N GLN A 442 19.40 8.24 -31.53
CA GLN A 442 19.28 7.92 -30.11
C GLN A 442 17.94 7.27 -29.79
N VAL A 443 17.86 6.58 -28.65
CA VAL A 443 16.60 6.09 -28.09
C VAL A 443 16.12 6.98 -26.95
N GLU A 444 14.80 7.06 -26.76
CA GLU A 444 14.10 7.86 -25.76
C GLU A 444 12.95 7.08 -25.13
N LEU A 445 12.37 7.63 -24.07
CA LEU A 445 11.08 7.19 -23.56
C LEU A 445 9.97 8.01 -24.23
N TRP A 446 8.96 7.33 -24.76
CA TRP A 446 7.82 7.99 -25.41
C TRP A 446 6.51 7.26 -25.17
N ASP A 447 5.38 7.98 -25.15
CA ASP A 447 4.04 7.39 -25.04
C ASP A 447 3.88 6.22 -26.02
N CYS A 448 3.42 5.09 -25.50
CA CYS A 448 3.24 3.87 -26.29
C CYS A 448 2.15 4.10 -27.34
N ASN A 449 2.55 4.16 -28.61
CA ASN A 449 1.66 4.48 -29.74
C ASN A 449 1.68 3.40 -30.84
N GLY A 450 2.43 2.31 -30.63
CA GLY A 450 2.53 1.20 -31.57
C GLY A 450 3.35 1.50 -32.83
N ALA A 451 4.09 2.62 -32.86
CA ALA A 451 4.98 2.94 -33.96
C ALA A 451 6.12 1.92 -34.07
N GLY A 452 6.63 1.69 -35.29
CA GLY A 452 7.65 0.68 -35.52
C GLY A 452 8.99 0.99 -34.83
N GLY A 453 9.26 2.26 -34.48
CA GLY A 453 10.39 2.67 -33.65
C GLY A 453 10.31 2.16 -32.20
N GLN A 454 9.14 1.72 -31.73
CA GLN A 454 8.93 1.19 -30.38
C GLN A 454 9.02 -0.34 -30.31
N ILE A 455 9.22 -1.01 -31.44
CA ILE A 455 9.19 -2.48 -31.51
C ILE A 455 10.61 -3.03 -31.42
N TRP A 456 10.82 -3.96 -30.51
CA TRP A 456 12.12 -4.56 -30.22
C TRP A 456 12.01 -6.08 -30.19
N GLN A 457 13.01 -6.76 -30.74
CA GLN A 457 13.05 -8.21 -30.84
C GLN A 457 14.40 -8.73 -30.33
N GLN A 458 14.37 -9.42 -29.20
CA GLN A 458 15.54 -10.13 -28.68
C GLN A 458 15.93 -11.24 -29.67
N GLN A 459 17.16 -11.16 -30.16
CA GLN A 459 17.75 -12.15 -31.06
C GLN A 459 18.53 -13.20 -30.28
N ALA A 460 18.71 -14.37 -30.89
CA ALA A 460 19.45 -15.50 -30.30
C ALA A 460 20.92 -15.18 -30.03
N ASP A 461 21.50 -14.20 -30.71
CA ASP A 461 22.87 -13.74 -30.50
C ASP A 461 22.99 -12.75 -29.34
N GLY A 462 21.89 -12.40 -28.67
CA GLY A 462 21.84 -11.43 -27.58
C GLY A 462 21.68 -9.98 -28.03
N SER A 463 21.48 -9.71 -29.32
CA SER A 463 21.14 -8.36 -29.79
C SER A 463 19.64 -8.06 -29.61
N LEU A 464 19.32 -6.79 -29.43
CA LEU A 464 17.94 -6.30 -29.39
C LEU A 464 17.67 -5.51 -30.68
N LEU A 465 17.02 -6.18 -31.64
CA LEU A 465 16.77 -5.66 -32.99
C LEU A 465 15.51 -4.79 -33.01
N ASN A 466 15.58 -3.62 -33.65
CA ASN A 466 14.39 -2.89 -34.07
C ASN A 466 14.04 -3.22 -35.54
N PRO A 467 12.90 -3.87 -35.82
CA PRO A 467 12.56 -4.33 -37.17
C PRO A 467 12.34 -3.20 -38.19
N GLN A 468 11.86 -2.03 -37.76
CA GLN A 468 11.62 -0.88 -38.66
C GLN A 468 12.92 -0.34 -39.24
N SER A 469 13.94 -0.17 -38.39
CA SER A 469 15.25 0.36 -38.79
C SER A 469 16.19 -0.70 -39.36
N GLY A 470 15.96 -1.99 -39.04
CA GLY A 470 16.89 -3.08 -39.32
C GLY A 470 18.18 -3.02 -38.50
N ARG A 471 18.17 -2.28 -37.38
CA ARG A 471 19.34 -1.97 -36.54
C ARG A 471 19.15 -2.45 -35.12
N CYS A 472 20.24 -2.62 -34.41
CA CYS A 472 20.28 -3.11 -33.04
C CYS A 472 20.44 -1.96 -32.05
N LEU A 473 19.89 -2.11 -30.84
CA LEU A 473 20.23 -1.27 -29.70
C LEU A 473 21.74 -1.35 -29.46
N ASP A 474 22.38 -0.21 -29.28
CA ASP A 474 23.83 -0.05 -29.30
C ASP A 474 24.27 0.89 -28.19
N SER A 475 25.24 0.44 -27.40
CA SER A 475 26.03 1.33 -26.55
C SER A 475 27.16 1.96 -27.37
N PRO A 476 27.19 3.29 -27.56
CA PRO A 476 28.17 3.94 -28.43
C PRO A 476 29.61 3.56 -28.10
N ASP A 477 30.32 3.08 -29.11
CA ASP A 477 31.75 2.73 -29.03
C ASP A 477 32.08 1.71 -27.92
N GLY A 478 31.07 0.95 -27.46
CA GLY A 478 31.21 -0.02 -26.37
C GLY A 478 31.34 0.62 -24.98
N ALA A 479 30.92 1.87 -24.81
CA ALA A 479 30.94 2.55 -23.52
C ALA A 479 30.04 1.85 -22.47
N THR A 480 30.45 1.89 -21.20
CA THR A 480 29.75 1.23 -20.09
C THR A 480 29.73 2.13 -18.84
N ALA A 481 29.79 3.44 -19.03
CA ALA A 481 29.71 4.39 -17.91
C ALA A 481 28.24 4.75 -17.66
N ASN A 482 27.89 5.03 -16.40
CA ASN A 482 26.59 5.59 -16.06
C ASN A 482 26.29 6.84 -16.90
N GLY A 483 25.08 6.93 -17.45
CA GLY A 483 24.64 8.01 -18.33
C GLY A 483 25.05 7.83 -19.80
N THR A 484 25.62 6.67 -20.20
CA THR A 484 25.91 6.37 -21.61
C THR A 484 24.60 6.34 -22.39
N ARG A 485 24.35 7.34 -23.24
CA ARG A 485 23.12 7.43 -24.05
C ARG A 485 23.10 6.34 -25.13
N LEU A 486 22.05 5.53 -25.12
CA LEU A 486 21.88 4.46 -26.09
C LEU A 486 21.40 4.99 -27.44
N ARG A 487 21.70 4.23 -28.50
CA ARG A 487 21.33 4.53 -29.89
C ARG A 487 20.98 3.27 -30.65
N VAL A 488 20.55 3.42 -31.90
CA VAL A 488 20.54 2.32 -32.86
C VAL A 488 21.75 2.36 -33.78
N TRP A 489 22.28 1.19 -34.09
CA TRP A 489 23.39 0.99 -35.01
C TRP A 489 23.26 -0.31 -35.78
N ASP A 490 23.88 -0.40 -36.96
CA ASP A 490 23.93 -1.63 -37.74
C ASP A 490 24.39 -2.80 -36.85
N CYS A 491 23.64 -3.90 -36.90
CA CYS A 491 23.92 -5.07 -36.09
C CYS A 491 25.28 -5.66 -36.48
N ASN A 492 26.23 -5.65 -35.56
CA ASN A 492 27.64 -6.00 -35.81
C ASN A 492 28.16 -7.12 -34.89
N GLY A 493 27.31 -7.64 -34.00
CA GLY A 493 27.63 -8.77 -33.12
C GLY A 493 28.61 -8.45 -31.98
N SER A 494 29.05 -7.20 -31.85
CA SER A 494 29.97 -6.78 -30.78
C SER A 494 29.30 -6.83 -29.40
N THR A 495 30.12 -6.78 -28.35
CA THR A 495 29.64 -6.71 -26.96
C THR A 495 28.85 -5.44 -26.67
N ALA A 496 29.01 -4.38 -27.47
CA ALA A 496 28.28 -3.12 -27.36
C ALA A 496 26.77 -3.25 -27.66
N GLN A 497 26.39 -4.35 -28.32
CA GLN A 497 25.02 -4.63 -28.75
C GLN A 497 24.43 -5.86 -28.05
N LYS A 498 24.99 -6.26 -26.89
CA LYS A 498 24.48 -7.39 -26.12
C LYS A 498 23.60 -6.88 -25.00
N PHE A 499 22.30 -7.13 -25.17
CA PHE A 499 21.24 -6.78 -24.23
C PHE A 499 20.43 -8.04 -23.93
N ALA A 500 20.09 -8.26 -22.68
CA ALA A 500 19.31 -9.39 -22.22
C ALA A 500 18.03 -8.89 -21.55
N LEU A 501 16.90 -9.21 -22.16
CA LEU A 501 15.57 -9.10 -21.58
C LEU A 501 15.46 -10.05 -20.38
N GLY A 502 15.20 -9.50 -19.18
CA GLY A 502 15.08 -10.24 -17.92
C GLY A 502 13.75 -10.96 -17.68
#